data_AF-W3WTD9-F1
#
_entry.id   AF-W3WTD9-F1
#
_cell.length_a   1.000
_cell.length_b   1.000
_cell.length_c   1.000
_cell.angle_alpha   90.00
_cell.angle_beta   90.00
_cell.angle_gamma   90.00
#
_symmetry.space_group_name_H-M   'P 1'
#
loop_
_entity.id
_entity.type
_entity.pdbx_description
1 polymer ?
#
loop_
_entity_poly.entity_id
_entity_poly.type
_entity_poly.pdbx_seq_one_letter_code
_entity_poly.pdbx_strand_id
1 'polypeptide(L)'
;MTGVDTGAKATINERTRLIATIRVTPQQGKFRYGDIERRYAVIAVCSTSIAVFIATIIWSVASLLLSDSATENTPTINYCFNTSTAYASAEALNNNIDAFCQDVADNARTFSYSRVWTKIYYSNTPEEYKMTVALSKRTSGFDRHKCIASMSSIVNKCDIDVSGSTSLHWKHGGGRVQEPYEYTIEIARHNRPWPPPSKPLQHCEGWYKFIFHHFDIYGAAWASHDWGQRSLLPAINPCCGPGSLTGWGFEYFDQPDENGHEWHAWFNTALGTRGRCFDNSIVQCTAGGPCDSYCIGN
;
A
#
# COMPACT_ATOMS: atom_id res chain seq x y z
N MET A 1 23.85 66.29 44.13
CA MET A 1 25.22 66.61 43.69
C MET A 1 25.44 65.87 42.38
N THR A 2 25.35 66.61 41.26
CA THR A 2 26.43 66.77 40.24
C THR A 2 26.67 65.47 39.46
N GLY A 3 26.38 65.34 38.17
CA GLY A 3 26.70 66.20 37.01
C GLY A 3 27.51 65.33 36.04
N VAL A 4 26.93 64.88 34.92
CA VAL A 4 27.07 65.37 33.52
C VAL A 4 28.30 64.82 32.76
N ASP A 5 27.97 64.10 31.67
CA ASP A 5 28.59 63.90 30.33
C ASP A 5 30.10 63.58 30.17
N THR A 6 30.58 62.84 29.16
CA THR A 6 30.24 62.80 27.71
C THR A 6 30.67 61.49 27.03
N GLY A 7 30.03 61.10 25.91
CA GLY A 7 30.74 60.45 24.78
C GLY A 7 30.01 59.34 24.00
N ALA A 8 29.38 59.72 22.88
CA ALA A 8 28.53 58.91 21.98
C ALA A 8 29.22 57.89 21.03
N LYS A 9 28.45 56.86 20.62
CA LYS A 9 28.13 56.40 19.22
C LYS A 9 27.74 54.91 19.22
N ALA A 10 26.86 54.35 18.39
CA ALA A 10 25.82 54.81 17.46
C ALA A 10 24.94 53.57 17.19
N THR A 11 23.63 53.77 17.05
CA THR A 11 22.62 52.72 16.82
C THR A 11 22.15 52.75 15.37
N ILE A 12 21.88 51.58 14.77
CA ILE A 12 21.12 51.47 13.52
C ILE A 12 19.93 50.54 13.76
N ASN A 13 18.75 51.08 13.47
CA ASN A 13 17.43 50.48 13.36
C ASN A 13 17.00 50.61 11.89
N GLU A 14 16.04 49.81 11.41
CA GLU A 14 15.12 49.97 10.24
C GLU A 14 14.71 48.56 9.73
N ARG A 15 13.48 48.23 9.29
CA ARG A 15 12.26 48.99 8.99
C ARG A 15 11.09 48.00 8.84
N THR A 16 10.06 48.14 9.68
CA THR A 16 8.71 47.62 9.45
C THR A 16 7.96 48.57 8.52
N ARG A 17 7.22 48.02 7.56
CA ARG A 17 6.42 48.74 6.56
C ARG A 17 5.31 49.56 7.22
N LEU A 18 5.24 50.86 6.92
CA LEU A 18 4.09 51.73 7.20
C LEU A 18 3.38 52.08 5.89
N ILE A 19 2.07 51.81 5.89
CA ILE A 19 1.11 52.16 4.85
C ILE A 19 0.77 53.65 5.00
N ALA A 20 0.90 54.43 3.93
CA ALA A 20 0.43 55.81 3.88
C ALA A 20 -0.68 55.96 2.84
N THR A 21 -1.88 56.26 3.32
CA THR A 21 -3.03 56.68 2.52
C THR A 21 -3.00 58.20 2.38
N ILE A 22 -3.00 58.73 1.15
CA ILE A 22 -3.10 60.17 0.89
C ILE A 22 -4.42 60.44 0.15
N ARG A 23 -5.30 61.25 0.76
CA ARG A 23 -6.42 61.93 0.09
C ARG A 23 -5.96 63.35 -0.27
N VAL A 24 -6.25 63.78 -1.50
CA VAL A 24 -6.03 65.16 -1.95
C VAL A 24 -7.38 65.78 -2.31
N THR A 25 -7.64 66.98 -1.78
CA THR A 25 -8.78 67.86 -2.10
C THR A 25 -8.25 69.03 -2.94
N PRO A 26 -8.97 69.54 -3.96
CA PRO A 26 -8.42 70.53 -4.87
C PRO A 26 -8.62 71.96 -4.36
N GLN A 27 -7.59 72.81 -4.51
CA GLN A 27 -7.74 74.26 -4.45
C GLN A 27 -7.57 74.88 -5.84
N GLN A 28 -8.51 75.76 -6.18
CA GLN A 28 -8.54 76.52 -7.42
C GLN A 28 -7.52 77.68 -7.39
N GLY A 29 -6.77 77.81 -8.48
CA GLY A 29 -6.00 79.00 -8.81
C GLY A 29 -5.92 79.16 -10.32
N LYS A 30 -6.59 80.18 -10.86
CA LYS A 30 -6.51 80.61 -12.27
C LYS A 30 -5.16 81.28 -12.53
N PHE A 31 -4.41 80.90 -13.56
CA PHE A 31 -3.60 81.85 -14.36
C PHE A 31 -3.22 81.32 -15.75
N ARG A 32 -3.57 82.14 -16.74
CA ARG A 32 -3.09 82.38 -18.13
C ARG A 32 -2.82 81.23 -19.12
N TYR A 33 -3.48 81.43 -20.26
CA TYR A 33 -3.59 80.66 -21.49
C TYR A 33 -2.41 80.96 -22.43
N GLY A 34 -1.78 79.92 -22.98
CA GLY A 34 -0.74 79.99 -24.02
C GLY A 34 0.55 79.29 -23.61
N ASP A 35 0.99 78.29 -24.39
CA ASP A 35 2.29 77.58 -24.32
C ASP A 35 2.48 76.39 -23.35
N ILE A 36 1.45 75.56 -23.10
CA ILE A 36 1.62 74.30 -22.32
C ILE A 36 1.22 73.01 -23.09
N GLU A 37 0.65 73.09 -24.29
CA GLU A 37 0.08 71.88 -24.93
C GLU A 37 1.08 70.91 -25.59
N ARG A 38 2.34 71.29 -25.85
CA ARG A 38 3.28 70.38 -26.56
C ARG A 38 4.16 69.49 -25.67
N ARG A 39 4.30 69.78 -24.37
CA ARG A 39 5.24 69.01 -23.51
C ARG A 39 4.57 67.96 -22.62
N TYR A 40 3.26 68.04 -22.39
CA TYR A 40 2.54 67.08 -21.55
C TYR A 40 1.91 65.91 -22.32
N ALA A 41 1.69 66.05 -23.63
CA ALA A 41 1.27 64.94 -24.48
C ALA A 41 2.34 63.84 -24.60
N VAL A 42 3.63 64.17 -24.45
CA VAL A 42 4.73 63.19 -24.54
C VAL A 42 4.88 62.39 -23.24
N ILE A 43 4.54 62.95 -22.08
CA ILE A 43 4.72 62.28 -20.77
C ILE A 43 3.47 61.48 -20.36
N ALA A 44 2.27 61.89 -20.80
CA ALA A 44 1.03 61.14 -20.57
C ALA A 44 0.93 59.85 -21.41
N VAL A 45 1.61 59.77 -22.56
CA VAL A 45 1.65 58.56 -23.41
C VAL A 45 2.70 57.55 -22.93
N CYS A 46 3.74 57.98 -22.19
CA CYS A 46 4.76 57.09 -21.63
C CYS A 46 4.32 56.35 -20.36
N SER A 47 3.42 56.93 -19.56
CA SER A 47 3.02 56.39 -18.25
C SER A 47 1.90 55.33 -18.34
N THR A 48 1.01 55.44 -19.34
CA THR A 48 0.03 54.37 -19.64
C THR A 48 0.68 53.16 -20.28
N SER A 49 1.75 53.36 -21.05
CA SER A 49 2.49 52.28 -21.71
C SER A 49 3.21 51.37 -20.70
N ILE A 50 3.92 51.92 -19.71
CA ILE A 50 4.67 51.12 -18.73
C ILE A 50 3.72 50.30 -17.83
N ALA A 51 2.60 50.89 -17.40
CA ALA A 51 1.61 50.18 -16.58
C ALA A 51 0.96 49.01 -17.33
N VAL A 52 0.68 49.19 -18.63
CA VAL A 52 0.16 48.12 -19.49
C VAL A 52 1.21 47.03 -19.72
N PHE A 53 2.49 47.39 -19.93
CA PHE A 53 3.58 46.43 -20.06
C PHE A 53 3.83 45.62 -18.77
N ILE A 54 3.75 46.24 -17.60
CA ILE A 54 3.89 45.52 -16.32
C ILE A 54 2.70 44.58 -16.11
N ALA A 55 1.48 45.04 -16.41
CA ALA A 55 0.28 44.20 -16.30
C ALA A 55 0.33 43.01 -17.25
N THR A 56 0.81 43.17 -18.49
CA THR A 56 0.95 42.06 -19.45
C THR A 56 2.06 41.10 -19.03
N ILE A 57 3.17 41.58 -18.46
CA ILE A 57 4.22 40.70 -17.92
C ILE A 57 3.70 39.92 -16.72
N ILE A 58 3.01 40.58 -15.77
CA ILE A 58 2.40 39.91 -14.62
C ILE A 58 1.37 38.88 -15.09
N TRP A 59 0.54 39.21 -16.07
CA TRP A 59 -0.45 38.28 -16.60
C TRP A 59 0.19 37.14 -17.39
N SER A 60 1.28 37.39 -18.14
CA SER A 60 2.05 36.36 -18.84
C SER A 60 2.76 35.41 -17.88
N VAL A 61 3.37 35.96 -16.82
CA VAL A 61 4.03 35.17 -15.77
C VAL A 61 3.00 34.42 -14.94
N ALA A 62 1.86 35.03 -14.60
CA ALA A 62 0.76 34.35 -13.93
C ALA A 62 0.17 33.26 -14.83
N SER A 63 0.01 33.47 -16.13
CA SER A 63 -0.42 32.44 -17.10
C SER A 63 0.60 31.32 -17.22
N LEU A 64 1.90 31.62 -17.20
CA LEU A 64 2.95 30.60 -17.19
C LEU A 64 2.90 29.77 -15.89
N LEU A 65 2.79 30.44 -14.73
CA LEU A 65 2.70 29.81 -13.42
C LEU A 65 1.38 29.04 -13.22
N LEU A 66 0.28 29.50 -13.82
CA LEU A 66 -1.01 28.80 -13.82
C LEU A 66 -1.02 27.63 -14.81
N SER A 67 -0.27 27.71 -15.92
CA SER A 67 -0.14 26.61 -16.89
C SER A 67 0.61 25.39 -16.33
N ASP A 68 1.47 25.60 -15.32
CA ASP A 68 2.22 24.54 -14.65
C ASP A 68 1.43 23.83 -13.53
N SER A 69 0.20 24.28 -13.25
CA SER A 69 -0.72 23.63 -12.31
C SER A 69 -1.69 22.65 -12.97
N ALA A 70 -1.53 22.40 -14.27
CA ALA A 70 -2.17 21.27 -14.91
C ALA A 70 -1.62 20.01 -14.24
N THR A 71 -2.40 19.42 -13.32
CA THR A 71 -2.21 18.04 -12.88
C THR A 71 -2.13 17.19 -14.13
N GLU A 72 -0.91 16.81 -14.51
CA GLU A 72 -0.66 15.86 -15.58
C GLU A 72 -1.36 14.57 -15.12
N ASN A 73 -2.57 14.35 -15.61
CA ASN A 73 -3.32 13.13 -15.39
C ASN A 73 -2.62 12.05 -16.20
N THR A 74 -1.47 11.59 -15.71
CA THR A 74 -0.75 10.48 -16.31
C THR A 74 -1.69 9.28 -16.33
N PRO A 75 -1.89 8.65 -17.49
CA PRO A 75 -2.83 7.55 -17.63
C PRO A 75 -2.42 6.43 -16.68
N THR A 76 -3.34 6.02 -15.83
CA THR A 76 -3.11 4.87 -14.95
C THR A 76 -3.49 3.60 -15.68
N ILE A 77 -2.52 2.72 -15.89
CA ILE A 77 -2.72 1.43 -16.57
C ILE A 77 -2.74 0.34 -15.51
N ASN A 78 -3.75 -0.53 -15.53
CA ASN A 78 -3.78 -1.75 -14.71
C ASN A 78 -3.76 -2.95 -15.65
N TYR A 79 -3.01 -3.99 -15.28
CA TYR A 79 -2.97 -5.25 -16.01
C TYR A 79 -2.94 -6.42 -15.03
N CYS A 80 -3.45 -7.57 -15.45
CA CYS A 80 -3.52 -8.78 -14.62
C CYS A 80 -2.79 -9.92 -15.32
N PHE A 81 -2.18 -10.81 -14.53
CA PHE A 81 -1.45 -11.97 -15.07
C PHE A 81 -2.38 -13.15 -15.38
N ASN A 82 -3.45 -12.90 -16.13
CA ASN A 82 -4.55 -13.82 -16.42
C ASN A 82 -4.18 -15.09 -17.22
N THR A 83 -2.98 -15.15 -17.81
CA THR A 83 -2.47 -16.35 -18.49
C THR A 83 -1.70 -17.29 -17.54
N SER A 84 -1.50 -16.89 -16.29
CA SER A 84 -0.79 -17.68 -15.28
C SER A 84 -1.74 -18.63 -14.55
N THR A 85 -1.29 -19.84 -14.23
CA THR A 85 -1.98 -20.73 -13.27
C THR A 85 -1.60 -20.44 -11.82
N ALA A 86 -0.69 -19.49 -11.57
CA ALA A 86 -0.35 -19.10 -10.21
C ALA A 86 -1.44 -18.23 -9.60
N TYR A 87 -1.74 -18.51 -8.32
CA TYR A 87 -2.73 -17.77 -7.57
C TYR A 87 -2.42 -17.73 -6.09
N ALA A 88 -2.92 -16.69 -5.43
CA ALA A 88 -2.91 -16.50 -3.99
C ALA A 88 -4.25 -15.92 -3.53
N SER A 89 -4.55 -16.08 -2.24
CA SER A 89 -5.72 -15.51 -1.59
C SER A 89 -5.61 -13.98 -1.51
N ALA A 90 -6.73 -13.28 -1.68
CA ALA A 90 -6.77 -11.82 -1.50
C ALA A 90 -6.30 -11.40 -0.10
N GLU A 91 -6.60 -12.20 0.93
CA GLU A 91 -6.20 -11.96 2.31
C GLU A 91 -4.67 -11.95 2.46
N ALA A 92 -3.98 -13.01 1.99
CA ALA A 92 -2.52 -13.10 2.08
C ALA A 92 -1.85 -11.89 1.40
N LEU A 93 -2.34 -11.49 0.23
CA LEU A 93 -1.82 -10.33 -0.50
C LEU A 93 -2.03 -9.03 0.27
N ASN A 94 -3.24 -8.79 0.78
CA ASN A 94 -3.58 -7.54 1.48
C ASN A 94 -2.82 -7.38 2.81
N ASN A 95 -2.57 -8.47 3.54
CA ASN A 95 -1.94 -8.44 4.86
C ASN A 95 -0.54 -7.80 4.89
N ASN A 96 0.17 -7.75 3.75
CA ASN A 96 1.53 -7.23 3.71
C ASN A 96 1.69 -5.91 2.93
N ILE A 97 0.62 -5.35 2.35
CA ILE A 97 0.69 -4.12 1.55
C ILE A 97 1.21 -2.94 2.38
N ASP A 98 0.64 -2.74 3.57
CA ASP A 98 0.99 -1.62 4.44
C ASP A 98 2.46 -1.71 4.88
N ALA A 99 2.90 -2.90 5.30
CA ALA A 99 4.27 -3.17 5.70
C ALA A 99 5.26 -3.04 4.53
N PHE A 100 4.90 -3.46 3.32
CA PHE A 100 5.72 -3.28 2.12
C PHE A 100 5.91 -1.80 1.80
N CYS A 101 4.82 -1.03 1.74
CA CYS A 101 4.90 0.39 1.43
C CYS A 101 5.60 1.19 2.53
N GLN A 102 5.49 0.78 3.79
CA GLN A 102 6.27 1.35 4.89
C GLN A 102 7.77 1.08 4.70
N ASP A 103 8.15 -0.16 4.37
CA ASP A 103 9.54 -0.56 4.14
C ASP A 103 10.20 0.23 2.99
N VAL A 104 9.45 0.49 1.91
CA VAL A 104 9.90 1.37 0.82
C VAL A 104 10.09 2.81 1.31
N ALA A 105 9.18 3.33 2.13
CA ALA A 105 9.25 4.69 2.67
C ALA A 105 10.46 4.88 3.60
N ASP A 106 10.69 3.91 4.50
CA ASP A 106 11.83 3.91 5.43
C ASP A 106 13.17 3.82 4.67
N ASN A 107 13.17 3.18 3.50
CA ASN A 107 14.33 3.02 2.63
C ASN A 107 14.29 3.94 1.39
N ALA A 108 13.53 5.03 1.42
CA ALA A 108 13.26 5.86 0.24
C ALA A 108 14.54 6.37 -0.45
N ARG A 109 15.60 6.66 0.32
CA ARG A 109 16.89 7.07 -0.23
C ARG A 109 17.53 5.97 -1.06
N THR A 110 17.60 4.75 -0.52
CA THR A 110 18.15 3.58 -1.20
C THR A 110 17.32 3.24 -2.44
N PHE A 111 15.99 3.23 -2.30
CA PHE A 111 15.07 2.99 -3.39
C PHE A 111 15.20 4.04 -4.52
N SER A 112 15.39 5.32 -4.19
CA SER A 112 15.62 6.37 -5.19
C SER A 112 16.89 6.12 -6.03
N TYR A 113 17.91 5.45 -5.47
CA TYR A 113 19.11 5.09 -6.21
C TYR A 113 18.95 3.78 -6.99
N SER A 114 18.40 2.73 -6.36
CA SER A 114 18.22 1.41 -7.00
C SER A 114 17.13 1.44 -8.08
N ARG A 115 16.19 2.38 -7.98
CA ARG A 115 14.97 2.50 -8.80
C ARG A 115 13.99 1.33 -8.69
N VAL A 116 14.36 0.26 -8.02
CA VAL A 116 13.53 -0.94 -7.82
C VAL A 116 13.64 -1.35 -6.36
N TRP A 117 12.50 -1.65 -5.74
CA TRP A 117 12.40 -2.26 -4.43
C TRP A 117 11.50 -3.47 -4.51
N THR A 118 11.97 -4.60 -3.98
CA THR A 118 11.31 -5.89 -4.12
C THR A 118 11.38 -6.65 -2.80
N LYS A 119 10.28 -7.29 -2.42
CA LYS A 119 10.20 -8.12 -1.21
C LYS A 119 9.36 -9.36 -1.48
N ILE A 120 9.88 -10.51 -1.04
CA ILE A 120 9.20 -11.81 -1.09
C ILE A 120 8.49 -12.03 0.23
N TYR A 121 7.25 -12.52 0.17
CA TYR A 121 6.41 -12.86 1.32
C TYR A 121 6.05 -14.34 1.27
N TYR A 122 5.89 -14.93 2.46
CA TYR A 122 5.51 -16.33 2.65
C TYR A 122 6.35 -17.31 1.84
N SER A 123 7.67 -17.15 1.89
CA SER A 123 8.60 -17.98 1.11
C SER A 123 8.49 -19.46 1.44
N ASN A 124 8.55 -20.32 0.43
CA ASN A 124 8.36 -21.77 0.48
C ASN A 124 6.96 -22.19 0.97
N THR A 125 5.93 -21.41 0.62
CA THR A 125 4.52 -21.72 0.93
C THR A 125 3.66 -21.64 -0.34
N PRO A 126 2.44 -22.23 -0.35
CA PRO A 126 1.48 -22.06 -1.42
C PRO A 126 1.14 -20.59 -1.74
N GLU A 127 1.21 -19.72 -0.75
CA GLU A 127 0.93 -18.29 -0.88
C GLU A 127 2.22 -17.47 -1.10
N GLU A 128 3.32 -18.07 -1.56
CA GLU A 128 4.53 -17.29 -1.86
C GLU A 128 4.26 -16.29 -3.00
N TYR A 129 4.60 -15.03 -2.76
CA TYR A 129 4.54 -13.99 -3.76
C TYR A 129 5.60 -12.92 -3.53
N LYS A 130 5.78 -12.08 -4.54
CA LYS A 130 6.74 -10.99 -4.57
C LYS A 130 6.03 -9.68 -4.90
N MET A 131 6.22 -8.68 -4.05
CA MET A 131 5.80 -7.30 -4.31
C MET A 131 6.98 -6.49 -4.80
N THR A 132 6.77 -5.71 -5.87
CA THR A 132 7.78 -4.83 -6.43
C THR A 132 7.22 -3.44 -6.67
N VAL A 133 8.04 -2.42 -6.39
CA VAL A 133 7.82 -1.06 -6.88
C VAL A 133 9.05 -0.62 -7.68
N ALA A 134 8.82 -0.07 -8.86
CA ALA A 134 9.85 0.41 -9.77
C ALA A 134 9.61 1.88 -10.15
N LEU A 135 10.70 2.59 -10.43
CA LEU A 135 10.74 4.00 -10.84
C LEU A 135 11.19 4.10 -12.30
N SER A 136 10.31 4.60 -13.17
CA SER A 136 10.63 4.86 -14.57
C SER A 136 11.44 6.15 -14.77
N LYS A 137 11.24 7.14 -13.90
CA LYS A 137 11.90 8.46 -13.94
C LYS A 137 12.29 8.92 -12.53
N ARG A 138 13.21 9.89 -12.44
CA ARG A 138 13.56 10.51 -11.15
C ARG A 138 12.36 11.30 -10.62
N THR A 139 12.12 11.21 -9.31
CA THR A 139 11.01 11.88 -8.62
C THR A 139 11.51 12.47 -7.31
N SER A 140 10.83 13.50 -6.82
CA SER A 140 11.19 14.23 -5.60
C SER A 140 10.81 13.51 -4.30
N GLY A 141 10.02 12.43 -4.36
CA GLY A 141 9.68 11.67 -3.16
C GLY A 141 8.73 10.50 -3.41
N PHE A 142 8.76 9.53 -2.49
CA PHE A 142 7.87 8.37 -2.44
C PHE A 142 6.63 8.67 -1.59
N ASP A 143 5.45 8.35 -2.13
CA ASP A 143 4.17 8.53 -1.45
C ASP A 143 3.62 7.16 -1.02
N ARG A 144 3.69 6.91 0.29
CA ARG A 144 3.22 5.66 0.93
C ARG A 144 1.73 5.41 0.69
N HIS A 145 0.89 6.43 0.73
CA HIS A 145 -0.56 6.27 0.54
C HIS A 145 -0.87 5.89 -0.90
N LYS A 146 -0.16 6.48 -1.88
CA LYS A 146 -0.27 6.07 -3.29
C LYS A 146 0.22 4.64 -3.53
N CYS A 147 1.28 4.21 -2.85
CA CYS A 147 1.74 2.82 -2.90
C CYS A 147 0.66 1.85 -2.40
N ILE A 148 0.08 2.11 -1.22
CA ILE A 148 -0.96 1.26 -0.63
C ILE A 148 -2.18 1.20 -1.54
N ALA A 149 -2.66 2.35 -2.01
CA ALA A 149 -3.81 2.42 -2.91
C ALA A 149 -3.55 1.69 -4.25
N SER A 150 -2.33 1.79 -4.78
CA SER A 150 -1.94 1.14 -6.04
C SER A 150 -1.88 -0.37 -5.90
N MET A 151 -1.19 -0.88 -4.87
CA MET A 151 -1.11 -2.33 -4.60
C MET A 151 -2.49 -2.92 -4.28
N SER A 152 -3.29 -2.25 -3.45
CA SER A 152 -4.65 -2.69 -3.13
C SER A 152 -5.53 -2.72 -4.38
N SER A 153 -5.36 -1.76 -5.29
CA SER A 153 -6.07 -1.77 -6.57
C SER A 153 -5.69 -2.93 -7.48
N ILE A 154 -4.46 -3.46 -7.40
CA ILE A 154 -4.06 -4.66 -8.15
C ILE A 154 -4.82 -5.86 -7.59
N VAL A 155 -4.78 -6.05 -6.27
CA VAL A 155 -5.49 -7.15 -5.58
C VAL A 155 -6.99 -7.09 -5.87
N ASN A 156 -7.61 -5.92 -5.87
CA ASN A 156 -9.05 -5.79 -6.08
C ASN A 156 -9.51 -5.96 -7.53
N LYS A 157 -8.62 -5.95 -8.52
CA LYS A 157 -8.99 -6.01 -9.95
C LYS A 157 -8.60 -7.31 -10.64
N CYS A 158 -7.60 -8.02 -10.12
CA CYS A 158 -7.05 -9.21 -10.75
C CYS A 158 -7.61 -10.50 -10.14
N ASP A 159 -8.93 -10.61 -10.18
CA ASP A 159 -9.69 -11.79 -9.77
C ASP A 159 -9.53 -12.96 -10.75
N ILE A 160 -9.61 -14.17 -10.21
CA ILE A 160 -9.74 -15.38 -11.01
C ILE A 160 -11.22 -15.67 -11.22
N ASP A 161 -11.68 -15.52 -12.46
CA ASP A 161 -13.01 -15.95 -12.87
C ASP A 161 -13.00 -17.46 -13.09
N VAL A 162 -13.30 -18.20 -12.03
CA VAL A 162 -13.63 -19.62 -12.13
C VAL A 162 -15.14 -19.75 -12.09
N SER A 163 -15.68 -20.58 -12.97
CA SER A 163 -17.13 -20.82 -13.08
C SER A 163 -17.71 -21.35 -11.76
N GLY A 164 -18.37 -20.46 -11.02
CA GLY A 164 -18.94 -20.71 -9.70
C GLY A 164 -18.46 -19.66 -8.70
N SER A 165 -19.32 -19.21 -7.78
CA SER A 165 -18.90 -18.21 -6.79
C SER A 165 -17.80 -18.81 -5.90
N THR A 166 -16.56 -18.40 -6.09
CA THR A 166 -15.49 -18.81 -5.18
C THR A 166 -15.54 -17.91 -3.95
N SER A 167 -15.83 -18.54 -2.82
CA SER A 167 -15.83 -17.89 -1.51
C SER A 167 -14.43 -17.40 -1.08
N LEU A 168 -13.38 -17.80 -1.81
CA LEU A 168 -11.99 -17.66 -1.41
C LEU A 168 -11.24 -16.50 -2.09
N HIS A 169 -11.89 -15.75 -2.99
CA HIS A 169 -11.35 -14.52 -3.58
C HIS A 169 -9.92 -14.65 -4.14
N TRP A 170 -9.70 -15.67 -4.99
CA TRP A 170 -8.39 -15.94 -5.59
C TRP A 170 -7.92 -14.84 -6.53
N LYS A 171 -6.60 -14.60 -6.56
CA LYS A 171 -5.95 -13.54 -7.35
C LYS A 171 -4.76 -14.08 -8.15
N HIS A 172 -4.65 -13.67 -9.41
CA HIS A 172 -3.48 -13.97 -10.27
C HIS A 172 -2.25 -13.10 -9.99
N GLY A 173 -2.41 -12.04 -9.18
CA GLY A 173 -1.49 -10.93 -9.19
C GLY A 173 -1.63 -10.08 -10.46
N GLY A 174 -0.74 -9.11 -10.63
CA GLY A 174 -0.79 -8.15 -11.72
C GLY A 174 0.09 -6.94 -11.47
N GLY A 175 -0.17 -5.89 -12.22
CA GLY A 175 0.57 -4.64 -12.08
C GLY A 175 -0.25 -3.40 -12.37
N ARG A 176 0.29 -2.27 -11.90
CA ARG A 176 -0.28 -0.95 -12.07
C ARG A 176 0.83 0.04 -12.38
N VAL A 177 0.72 0.70 -13.53
CA VAL A 177 1.59 1.81 -13.91
C VAL A 177 0.87 3.10 -13.58
N GLN A 178 1.47 3.90 -12.72
CA GLN A 178 1.07 5.26 -12.41
C GLN A 178 2.34 6.10 -12.39
N GLU A 179 2.69 6.68 -13.55
CA GLU A 179 3.97 7.36 -13.72
C GLU A 179 4.25 8.35 -12.57
N PRO A 180 5.48 8.33 -12.01
CA PRO A 180 6.67 7.59 -12.48
C PRO A 180 6.81 6.17 -11.90
N TYR A 181 5.79 5.65 -11.23
CA TYR A 181 5.84 4.37 -10.53
C TYR A 181 5.19 3.23 -11.31
N GLU A 182 5.78 2.05 -11.19
CA GLU A 182 5.16 0.78 -11.54
C GLU A 182 5.12 -0.10 -10.30
N TYR A 183 3.95 -0.64 -9.99
CA TYR A 183 3.71 -1.53 -8.87
C TYR A 183 3.34 -2.90 -9.41
N THR A 184 3.95 -3.98 -8.91
CA THR A 184 3.63 -5.34 -9.34
C THR A 184 3.51 -6.29 -8.15
N ILE A 185 2.62 -7.27 -8.30
CA ILE A 185 2.43 -8.40 -7.39
C ILE A 185 2.50 -9.67 -8.23
N GLU A 186 3.57 -10.44 -8.05
CA GLU A 186 3.83 -11.67 -8.79
C GLU A 186 3.71 -12.86 -7.84
N ILE A 187 2.80 -13.80 -8.14
CA ILE A 187 2.67 -15.03 -7.37
C ILE A 187 3.73 -16.02 -7.84
N ALA A 188 4.47 -16.63 -6.92
CA ALA A 188 5.61 -17.49 -7.25
C ALA A 188 5.18 -18.92 -7.62
N ARG A 189 4.12 -19.44 -6.99
CA ARG A 189 3.77 -20.85 -7.09
C ARG A 189 2.81 -21.13 -8.25
N HIS A 190 3.31 -21.82 -9.27
CA HIS A 190 2.56 -22.17 -10.48
C HIS A 190 1.99 -23.60 -10.49
N ASN A 191 2.40 -24.44 -9.53
CA ASN A 191 2.07 -25.86 -9.44
C ASN A 191 0.95 -26.16 -8.42
N ARG A 192 0.00 -25.24 -8.27
CA ARG A 192 -1.20 -25.43 -7.42
C ARG A 192 -2.32 -26.12 -8.21
N PRO A 193 -3.35 -26.70 -7.55
CA PRO A 193 -4.49 -27.28 -8.26
C PRO A 193 -5.15 -26.24 -9.16
N TRP A 194 -5.45 -26.62 -10.41
CA TRP A 194 -6.11 -25.76 -11.40
C TRP A 194 -7.32 -26.46 -12.01
N PRO A 195 -8.53 -25.86 -12.00
CA PRO A 195 -8.87 -24.55 -11.45
C PRO A 195 -8.70 -24.47 -9.92
N PRO A 196 -8.46 -23.27 -9.34
CA PRO A 196 -8.41 -23.09 -7.90
C PRO A 196 -9.63 -23.68 -7.19
N PRO A 197 -9.47 -24.28 -6.00
CA PRO A 197 -10.60 -24.85 -5.27
C PRO A 197 -11.60 -23.76 -4.87
N SER A 198 -12.89 -24.06 -4.92
CA SER A 198 -13.97 -23.09 -4.62
C SER A 198 -14.28 -22.96 -3.12
N LYS A 199 -13.82 -23.93 -2.33
CA LYS A 199 -13.92 -24.01 -0.88
C LYS A 199 -12.64 -24.65 -0.32
N PRO A 200 -12.32 -24.44 0.96
CA PRO A 200 -11.20 -25.12 1.61
C PRO A 200 -11.34 -26.64 1.47
N LEU A 201 -10.24 -27.34 1.21
CA LEU A 201 -10.19 -28.80 1.18
C LEU A 201 -9.52 -29.32 2.44
N GLN A 202 -9.97 -30.48 2.92
CA GLN A 202 -9.40 -31.10 4.11
C GLN A 202 -9.61 -32.61 4.10
N HIS A 203 -8.60 -33.31 4.60
CA HIS A 203 -8.73 -34.66 5.14
C HIS A 203 -8.14 -34.69 6.54
N CYS A 204 -8.81 -35.32 7.50
CA CYS A 204 -8.29 -35.41 8.86
C CYS A 204 -8.49 -36.81 9.44
N GLU A 205 -7.41 -37.37 9.97
CA GLU A 205 -7.39 -38.67 10.63
C GLU A 205 -6.80 -38.54 12.03
N GLY A 206 -7.43 -39.23 12.98
CA GLY A 206 -6.99 -39.32 14.36
C GLY A 206 -6.90 -40.78 14.79
N TRP A 207 -5.74 -41.18 15.30
CA TRP A 207 -5.45 -42.55 15.70
C TRP A 207 -4.98 -42.62 17.14
N TYR A 208 -5.59 -43.49 17.94
CA TYR A 208 -5.13 -43.82 19.27
C TYR A 208 -3.79 -44.57 19.22
N LYS A 209 -2.77 -44.02 19.89
CA LYS A 209 -1.46 -44.64 20.09
C LYS A 209 -1.13 -44.68 21.57
N PHE A 210 -1.64 -45.72 22.26
CA PHE A 210 -1.41 -46.10 23.66
C PHE A 210 -1.66 -45.03 24.73
N ILE A 211 -0.94 -43.92 24.72
CA ILE A 211 -1.04 -42.83 25.72
C ILE A 211 -1.35 -41.47 25.08
N PHE A 212 -1.41 -41.38 23.75
CA PHE A 212 -1.77 -40.16 23.02
C PHE A 212 -2.66 -40.48 21.81
N HIS A 213 -3.37 -39.47 21.31
CA HIS A 213 -3.94 -39.52 19.96
C HIS A 213 -2.99 -38.82 18.99
N HIS A 214 -2.65 -39.51 17.92
CA HIS A 214 -1.92 -38.96 16.79
C HIS A 214 -2.91 -38.42 15.77
N PHE A 215 -2.63 -37.26 15.21
CA PHE A 215 -3.45 -36.63 14.19
C PHE A 215 -2.63 -36.37 12.94
N ASP A 216 -3.26 -36.63 11.80
CA ASP A 216 -2.80 -36.28 10.46
C ASP A 216 -3.87 -35.40 9.82
N ILE A 217 -3.52 -34.17 9.48
CA ILE A 217 -4.42 -33.20 8.84
C ILE A 217 -3.80 -32.78 7.52
N TYR A 218 -4.53 -33.00 6.44
CA TYR A 218 -4.20 -32.52 5.11
C TYR A 218 -5.14 -31.38 4.76
N GLY A 219 -4.64 -30.39 4.02
CA GLY A 219 -5.48 -29.29 3.60
C GLY A 219 -5.00 -28.57 2.35
N ALA A 220 -5.90 -27.83 1.74
CA ALA A 220 -5.61 -26.88 0.67
C ALA A 220 -6.53 -25.67 0.78
N ALA A 221 -6.03 -24.52 0.35
CA ALA A 221 -6.77 -23.25 0.37
C ALA A 221 -7.13 -22.68 1.75
N TRP A 222 -6.48 -23.16 2.80
CA TRP A 222 -6.45 -22.58 4.15
C TRP A 222 -5.12 -22.94 4.81
N ALA A 223 -4.72 -22.24 5.87
CA ALA A 223 -3.43 -22.46 6.57
C ALA A 223 -2.22 -22.54 5.61
N SER A 224 -2.24 -21.74 4.53
CA SER A 224 -1.36 -21.90 3.37
C SER A 224 -0.13 -20.99 3.36
N HIS A 225 0.13 -20.24 4.44
CA HIS A 225 1.15 -19.18 4.44
C HIS A 225 2.06 -19.12 5.69
N ASP A 226 1.90 -20.03 6.66
CA ASP A 226 2.53 -19.88 7.97
C ASP A 226 2.89 -21.19 8.70
N TRP A 227 2.87 -22.34 8.01
CA TRP A 227 3.14 -23.65 8.58
C TRP A 227 2.27 -23.95 9.82
N GLY A 228 1.02 -23.47 9.80
CA GLY A 228 0.05 -23.65 10.87
C GLY A 228 0.27 -22.79 12.12
N GLN A 229 1.25 -21.89 12.15
CA GLN A 229 1.62 -21.15 13.38
C GLN A 229 0.61 -20.08 13.82
N ARG A 230 -0.10 -19.48 12.88
CA ARG A 230 -1.13 -18.44 13.07
C ARG A 230 -2.52 -18.92 12.70
N SER A 231 -2.65 -20.13 12.15
CA SER A 231 -3.92 -20.76 11.77
C SER A 231 -4.25 -21.95 12.69
N LEU A 232 -3.64 -23.11 12.45
CA LEU A 232 -3.93 -24.36 13.16
C LEU A 232 -3.56 -24.33 14.65
N LEU A 233 -2.34 -23.95 15.00
CA LEU A 233 -1.89 -23.97 16.39
C LEU A 233 -2.73 -23.06 17.31
N PRO A 234 -3.06 -21.82 16.93
CA PRO A 234 -3.98 -20.98 17.71
C PRO A 234 -5.41 -21.52 17.80
N ALA A 235 -5.86 -22.31 16.83
CA ALA A 235 -7.17 -22.97 16.89
C ALA A 235 -7.15 -24.21 17.80
N ILE A 236 -6.06 -25.00 17.77
CA ILE A 236 -5.94 -26.24 18.56
C ILE A 236 -5.71 -25.93 20.04
N ASN A 237 -4.79 -25.00 20.35
CA ASN A 237 -4.32 -24.74 21.71
C ASN A 237 -5.44 -24.43 22.73
N PRO A 238 -6.42 -23.56 22.43
CA PRO A 238 -7.54 -23.29 23.35
C PRO A 238 -8.42 -24.52 23.58
N CYS A 239 -8.54 -25.39 22.59
CA CYS A 239 -9.38 -26.56 22.70
C CYS A 239 -8.70 -27.69 23.49
N CYS A 240 -7.44 -28.00 23.17
CA CYS A 240 -6.72 -29.13 23.79
C CYS A 240 -6.02 -28.75 25.10
N GLY A 241 -5.79 -27.44 25.33
CA GLY A 241 -5.04 -26.90 26.46
C GLY A 241 -3.63 -26.47 26.06
N PRO A 242 -3.08 -25.39 26.63
CA PRO A 242 -1.72 -24.96 26.34
C PRO A 242 -0.71 -26.08 26.65
N GLY A 243 0.17 -26.40 25.70
CA GLY A 243 1.22 -27.42 25.87
C GLY A 243 0.74 -28.88 25.75
N SER A 244 -0.53 -29.12 25.41
CA SER A 244 -1.04 -30.48 25.18
C SER A 244 -0.60 -31.08 23.83
N LEU A 245 -0.09 -30.25 22.94
CA LEU A 245 0.42 -30.60 21.62
C LEU A 245 1.88 -31.04 21.73
N THR A 246 2.18 -32.26 21.28
CA THR A 246 3.57 -32.74 21.16
C THR A 246 3.82 -33.28 19.76
N GLY A 247 5.07 -33.28 19.31
CA GLY A 247 5.43 -33.81 17.99
C GLY A 247 4.80 -33.05 16.82
N TRP A 248 4.60 -31.73 16.95
CA TRP A 248 4.10 -30.89 15.87
C TRP A 248 5.07 -30.91 14.68
N GLY A 249 4.53 -31.25 13.52
CA GLY A 249 5.17 -31.07 12.23
C GLY A 249 4.18 -30.52 11.22
N PHE A 250 4.70 -29.80 10.25
CA PHE A 250 3.94 -29.21 9.17
C PHE A 250 4.84 -29.14 7.94
N GLU A 251 4.34 -29.61 6.81
CA GLU A 251 5.02 -29.48 5.52
C GLU A 251 4.04 -29.05 4.43
N TYR A 252 4.57 -28.27 3.48
CA TYR A 252 3.90 -28.04 2.20
C TYR A 252 4.41 -29.07 1.20
N PHE A 253 3.50 -29.66 0.44
CA PHE A 253 3.91 -30.52 -0.66
C PHE A 253 4.50 -29.68 -1.78
N ASP A 254 5.41 -30.23 -2.59
CA ASP A 254 5.85 -29.57 -3.82
C ASP A 254 4.70 -29.54 -4.84
N GLN A 255 4.11 -30.70 -5.13
CA GLN A 255 2.89 -30.84 -5.92
C GLN A 255 1.73 -31.21 -5.00
N PRO A 256 0.49 -30.81 -5.33
CA PRO A 256 -0.68 -31.28 -4.61
C PRO A 256 -0.76 -32.80 -4.62
N ASP A 257 -1.30 -33.38 -3.56
CA ASP A 257 -1.55 -34.82 -3.52
C ASP A 257 -2.68 -35.23 -4.48
N GLU A 258 -2.99 -36.53 -4.55
CA GLU A 258 -4.05 -37.07 -5.41
C GLU A 258 -5.44 -36.48 -5.11
N ASN A 259 -5.64 -35.92 -3.92
CA ASN A 259 -6.89 -35.29 -3.48
C ASN A 259 -6.85 -33.77 -3.61
N GLY A 260 -5.75 -33.19 -4.11
CA GLY A 260 -5.56 -31.76 -4.26
C GLY A 260 -5.17 -31.02 -2.97
N HIS A 261 -4.73 -31.71 -1.92
CA HIS A 261 -4.18 -31.08 -0.73
C HIS A 261 -2.80 -30.47 -1.02
N GLU A 262 -2.49 -29.35 -0.39
CA GLU A 262 -1.25 -28.58 -0.61
C GLU A 262 -0.27 -28.69 0.57
N TRP A 263 -0.72 -29.23 1.71
CA TRP A 263 0.07 -29.40 2.92
C TRP A 263 -0.43 -30.55 3.79
N HIS A 264 0.44 -30.97 4.70
CA HIS A 264 0.18 -31.96 5.75
C HIS A 264 0.72 -31.44 7.09
N ALA A 265 -0.08 -31.57 8.12
CA ALA A 265 0.28 -31.31 9.51
C ALA A 265 0.06 -32.57 10.33
N TRP A 266 1.00 -32.88 11.22
CA TRP A 266 0.88 -34.00 12.15
C TRP A 266 1.27 -33.60 13.55
N PHE A 267 0.60 -34.19 14.53
CA PHE A 267 0.89 -33.92 15.95
C PHE A 267 0.25 -34.99 16.84
N ASN A 268 0.61 -34.95 18.12
CA ASN A 268 0.01 -35.76 19.17
C ASN A 268 -0.71 -34.87 20.18
N THR A 269 -1.80 -35.38 20.73
CA THR A 269 -2.53 -34.77 21.85
C THR A 269 -2.82 -35.78 22.95
N ALA A 270 -3.22 -35.28 24.12
CA ALA A 270 -3.68 -36.12 25.23
C ALA A 270 -4.93 -36.94 24.87
N LEU A 271 -5.19 -38.00 25.63
CA LEU A 271 -6.38 -38.84 25.43
C LEU A 271 -7.68 -38.04 25.63
N GLY A 272 -8.69 -38.33 24.80
CA GLY A 272 -10.03 -37.72 24.90
C GLY A 272 -10.19 -36.32 24.28
N THR A 273 -9.13 -35.75 23.69
CA THR A 273 -9.20 -34.46 22.96
C THR A 273 -9.96 -34.56 21.64
N ARG A 274 -9.94 -35.73 21.01
CA ARG A 274 -10.54 -35.97 19.68
C ARG A 274 -12.02 -35.56 19.61
N GLY A 275 -12.86 -36.20 20.43
CA GLY A 275 -14.30 -35.91 20.47
C GLY A 275 -14.62 -34.46 20.84
N ARG A 276 -13.76 -33.82 21.64
CA ARG A 276 -13.94 -32.45 22.10
C ARG A 276 -13.53 -31.40 21.07
N CYS A 277 -12.50 -31.66 20.27
CA CYS A 277 -11.82 -30.64 19.48
C CYS A 277 -11.82 -30.86 17.98
N PHE A 278 -11.87 -32.13 17.56
CA PHE A 278 -11.54 -32.53 16.19
C PHE A 278 -12.72 -33.22 15.50
N ASP A 279 -13.58 -33.92 16.25
CA ASP A 279 -14.78 -34.59 15.73
C ASP A 279 -15.96 -33.62 15.48
N ASN A 280 -15.84 -32.36 15.91
CA ASN A 280 -16.87 -31.32 15.76
C ASN A 280 -16.47 -30.20 14.80
N SER A 281 -15.37 -30.35 14.06
CA SER A 281 -14.81 -29.37 13.10
C SER A 281 -14.44 -27.99 13.67
N ILE A 282 -14.54 -27.77 14.99
CA ILE A 282 -14.34 -26.44 15.60
C ILE A 282 -12.94 -25.93 15.32
N VAL A 283 -11.92 -26.78 15.52
CA VAL A 283 -10.52 -26.41 15.28
C VAL A 283 -10.30 -26.04 13.82
N GLN A 284 -10.82 -26.87 12.91
CA GLN A 284 -10.62 -26.73 11.48
C GLN A 284 -11.29 -25.47 10.95
N CYS A 285 -12.55 -25.26 11.32
CA CYS A 285 -13.32 -24.04 11.02
C CYS A 285 -12.61 -22.78 11.55
N THR A 286 -12.14 -22.83 12.80
CA THR A 286 -11.44 -21.68 13.43
C THR A 286 -10.12 -21.35 12.73
N ALA A 287 -9.43 -22.36 12.18
CA ALA A 287 -8.20 -22.21 11.43
C ALA A 287 -8.41 -21.78 9.96
N GLY A 288 -9.66 -21.57 9.53
CA GLY A 288 -10.03 -21.17 8.16
C GLY A 288 -10.34 -22.33 7.21
N GLY A 289 -10.33 -23.57 7.71
CA GLY A 289 -10.73 -24.76 6.98
C GLY A 289 -12.25 -24.98 6.95
N PRO A 290 -12.71 -26.15 6.45
CA PRO A 290 -14.13 -26.48 6.40
C PRO A 290 -14.77 -26.60 7.79
N CYS A 291 -16.00 -26.10 7.93
CA CYS A 291 -16.80 -26.18 9.16
C CYS A 291 -17.78 -27.36 9.18
N ASP A 292 -17.69 -28.24 8.18
CA ASP A 292 -18.52 -29.43 7.98
C ASP A 292 -17.67 -30.70 7.78
N SER A 293 -16.34 -30.62 7.96
CA SER A 293 -15.40 -31.73 7.86
C SER A 293 -14.76 -32.03 9.22
N TYR A 294 -14.91 -33.27 9.68
CA TYR A 294 -14.45 -33.75 10.98
C TYR A 294 -13.33 -34.77 10.84
N CYS A 295 -12.56 -34.97 11.91
CA CYS A 295 -11.54 -36.00 11.94
C CYS A 295 -12.17 -37.40 12.10
N ILE A 296 -11.67 -38.36 11.33
CA ILE A 296 -12.12 -39.76 11.37
C ILE A 296 -11.02 -40.68 11.94
N GLY A 297 -11.35 -41.96 12.20
CA GLY A 297 -10.42 -42.96 12.77
C GLY A 297 -10.89 -43.49 14.13
N ASN A 298 -9.98 -44.09 14.91
CA ASN A 298 -10.24 -44.70 16.22
C ASN A 298 -9.35 -44.09 17.32
#